data_AF-A0A2A7SGE4-F1
#
_entry.id   AF-A0A2A7SGE4-F1
#
_cell.length_a   1.000
_cell.length_b   1.000
_cell.length_c   1.000
_cell.angle_alpha   90.00
_cell.angle_beta   90.00
_cell.angle_gamma   90.00
#
_symmetry.space_group_name_H-M   'P 1'
#
loop_
_entity.id
_entity.type
_entity.pdbx_description
1 polymer ?
#
loop_
_entity_poly.entity_id
_entity_poly.type
_entity_poly.pdbx_seq_one_letter_code
_entity_poly.pdbx_strand_id
1 'polypeptide(L)'
;MTRRHLKIALGLLALVVVELAAAFNVLNLQEAYGDGPPYYGRTTNMDKWESPFPMLLPVDAVVIVLLSVYAIWLRRTRSRNPR
;
A
#
# COMPACT_ATOMS: atom_id res chain seq x y z
N MET A 1 -1.22 -19.25 20.77
CA MET A 1 -2.05 -18.15 20.21
C MET A 1 -3.25 -18.77 19.49
N THR A 2 -4.49 -18.50 19.91
CA THR A 2 -5.67 -19.11 19.24
C THR A 2 -5.79 -18.59 17.80
N ARG A 3 -6.38 -19.39 16.89
CA ARG A 3 -6.55 -19.00 15.46
C ARG A 3 -7.24 -17.65 15.29
N ARG A 4 -8.07 -17.23 16.24
CA ARG A 4 -8.72 -15.90 16.26
C ARG A 4 -7.72 -14.78 16.49
N HIS A 5 -6.84 -14.89 17.49
CA HIS A 5 -5.82 -13.88 17.76
C HIS A 5 -4.85 -13.73 16.59
N LEU A 6 -4.48 -14.82 15.92
CA LEU A 6 -3.63 -14.76 14.73
C LEU A 6 -4.31 -14.00 13.58
N LYS A 7 -5.60 -14.26 13.33
CA LYS A 7 -6.38 -13.52 12.30
C LYS A 7 -6.41 -12.03 12.58
N ILE A 8 -6.66 -11.64 13.82
CA ILE A 8 -6.72 -10.23 14.23
C ILE A 8 -5.34 -9.59 14.08
N ALA A 9 -4.27 -10.24 14.58
CA ALA A 9 -2.91 -9.73 14.47
C ALA A 9 -2.49 -9.51 13.01
N LEU A 10 -2.75 -10.47 12.13
CA LEU A 10 -2.48 -10.34 10.68
C LEU A 10 -3.34 -9.25 10.02
N GLY A 11 -4.58 -9.07 10.48
CA GLY A 11 -5.45 -7.99 9.97
C GLY A 11 -4.95 -6.61 10.36
N LEU A 12 -4.50 -6.44 11.61
CA LEU A 12 -3.87 -5.20 12.08
C LEU A 12 -2.56 -4.93 11.34
N LEU A 13 -1.74 -5.96 11.11
CA LEU A 13 -0.53 -5.83 10.30
C LEU A 13 -0.85 -5.39 8.87
N ALA A 14 -1.86 -5.98 8.24
CA ALA A 14 -2.31 -5.58 6.91
C ALA A 14 -2.78 -4.12 6.86
N LEU A 15 -3.47 -3.65 7.91
CA LEU A 15 -3.88 -2.25 8.02
C LEU A 15 -2.68 -1.31 8.07
N VAL A 16 -1.68 -1.62 8.91
CA VAL A 16 -0.43 -0.83 9.00
C VAL A 16 0.30 -0.78 7.66
N VAL A 17 0.36 -1.90 6.93
CA VAL A 17 0.97 -1.94 5.59
C VAL A 17 0.24 -1.01 4.62
N VAL A 18 -1.10 -0.96 4.67
CA VAL A 18 -1.90 -0.05 3.84
C VAL A 18 -1.65 1.41 4.21
N GLU A 19 -1.61 1.75 5.50
CA GLU A 19 -1.33 3.11 5.96
C GLU A 19 0.06 3.58 5.50
N LEU A 20 1.08 2.71 5.61
CA LEU A 20 2.43 3.00 5.14
C LEU A 20 2.49 3.17 3.62
N ALA A 21 1.81 2.31 2.85
CA ALA A 21 1.75 2.44 1.40
C ALA A 21 1.02 3.73 0.96
N ALA A 22 -0.04 4.12 1.67
CA ALA A 22 -0.75 5.36 1.43
C ALA A 22 0.13 6.59 1.74
N ALA A 23 0.81 6.60 2.89
CA ALA A 23 1.74 7.67 3.24
C ALA A 23 2.89 7.76 2.21
N PHE A 24 3.43 6.63 1.79
CA PHE A 24 4.47 6.55 0.77
C PHE A 24 4.01 7.16 -0.56
N ASN A 25 2.81 6.82 -1.03
CA ASN A 25 2.20 7.41 -2.21
C ASN A 25 2.04 8.93 -2.07
N VAL A 26 1.47 9.39 -0.95
CA VAL A 26 1.26 10.82 -0.69
C VAL A 26 2.57 11.59 -0.78
N LEU A 27 3.63 11.10 -0.10
CA LEU A 27 4.93 11.77 -0.10
C LEU A 27 5.54 11.84 -1.51
N ASN A 28 5.56 10.74 -2.26
CA ASN A 28 6.14 10.71 -3.60
C ASN A 28 5.33 11.54 -4.60
N LEU A 29 4.00 11.55 -4.49
CA LEU A 29 3.15 12.38 -5.34
C LEU A 29 3.30 13.86 -5.00
N GLN A 30 3.41 14.22 -3.73
CA GLN A 30 3.70 15.59 -3.30
C GLN A 30 5.08 16.05 -3.76
N GLU A 31 6.08 15.17 -3.73
CA GLU A 31 7.42 15.48 -4.23
C GLU A 31 7.44 15.64 -5.77
N ALA A 32 6.72 14.79 -6.50
CA ALA A 32 6.70 14.84 -7.96
C ALA A 32 5.80 15.95 -8.53
N TYR A 33 4.72 16.31 -7.84
CA TYR A 33 3.67 17.20 -8.36
C TYR A 33 3.35 18.40 -7.45
N GLY A 34 4.02 18.56 -6.32
CA GLY A 34 3.78 19.67 -5.39
C GLY A 34 4.44 20.97 -5.83
N ASP A 35 3.90 22.08 -5.33
CA ASP A 35 4.35 23.44 -5.68
C ASP A 35 5.47 23.97 -4.76
N GLY A 36 6.00 23.13 -3.85
CA GLY A 36 6.95 23.53 -2.80
C GLY A 36 8.40 23.05 -3.00
N PRO A 37 9.40 23.74 -2.44
CA PRO A 37 10.80 23.28 -2.47
C PRO A 37 11.00 21.96 -1.67
N PRO A 38 12.02 21.13 -1.96
CA PRO A 38 13.20 21.41 -2.81
C PRO A 38 13.06 21.05 -4.30
N TYR A 39 12.06 20.25 -4.66
CA TYR A 39 11.76 19.90 -6.05
C TYR A 39 10.45 20.56 -6.43
N TYR A 40 10.55 21.70 -7.13
CA TYR A 40 9.39 22.33 -7.73
C TYR A 40 8.73 21.34 -8.71
N GLY A 41 7.40 21.26 -8.68
CA GLY A 41 6.63 20.30 -9.45
C GLY A 41 6.94 20.31 -10.96
N ARG A 42 6.37 19.33 -11.66
CA ARG A 42 6.61 19.02 -13.09
C ARG A 42 6.79 20.23 -14.01
N THR A 43 6.10 21.35 -13.79
CA THR A 43 6.15 22.54 -14.65
C THR A 43 7.38 23.42 -14.46
N THR A 44 8.07 23.35 -13.33
CA THR A 44 9.20 24.24 -13.01
C THR A 44 10.56 23.60 -13.31
N ASN A 45 10.66 22.27 -13.31
CA ASN A 45 11.94 21.54 -13.47
C ASN A 45 11.79 20.36 -14.44
N MET A 46 11.20 20.62 -15.62
CA MET A 46 10.81 19.59 -16.61
C MET A 46 11.97 18.73 -17.12
N ASP A 47 13.18 19.26 -17.15
CA ASP A 47 14.40 18.56 -17.59
C ASP A 47 14.91 17.52 -16.58
N LYS A 48 14.53 17.67 -15.30
CA LYS A 48 14.92 16.76 -14.21
C LYS A 48 13.74 15.96 -13.66
N TRP A 49 12.54 16.25 -14.12
CA TRP A 49 11.34 15.62 -13.62
C TRP A 49 11.25 14.17 -14.09
N GLU A 50 11.11 13.26 -13.12
CA GLU A 50 10.82 11.86 -13.37
C GLU A 50 9.43 11.50 -12.85
N SER A 51 8.76 10.60 -13.57
CA SER A 51 7.47 10.08 -13.13
C SER A 51 7.65 9.21 -11.89
N PRO A 52 6.81 9.35 -10.85
CA PRO A 52 6.88 8.48 -9.66
C PRO A 52 6.25 7.10 -9.91
N PHE A 53 5.41 6.96 -10.94
CA PHE A 53 4.64 5.73 -11.21
C PHE A 53 5.46 4.46 -11.43
N PRO A 54 6.64 4.48 -12.09
CA PRO A 54 7.49 3.31 -12.22
C PRO A 54 7.89 2.68 -10.87
N MET A 55 7.95 3.48 -9.79
CA MET A 55 8.20 3.00 -8.44
C MET A 55 6.90 2.69 -7.68
N LEU A 56 5.88 3.53 -7.80
CA LEU A 56 4.62 3.39 -7.04
C LEU A 56 3.82 2.16 -7.46
N LEU A 57 3.68 1.90 -8.76
CA LEU A 57 2.82 0.82 -9.27
C LEU A 57 3.26 -0.59 -8.78
N PRO A 58 4.56 -0.95 -8.80
CA PRO A 58 5.01 -2.22 -8.22
C PRO A 58 4.71 -2.36 -6.72
N VAL A 59 4.90 -1.28 -5.95
CA VAL A 59 4.63 -1.28 -4.49
C VAL A 59 3.15 -1.52 -4.23
N ASP A 60 2.28 -0.79 -4.92
CA ASP A 60 0.83 -0.94 -4.79
C ASP A 60 0.36 -2.33 -5.22
N ALA A 61 0.93 -2.88 -6.30
CA ALA A 61 0.62 -4.24 -6.76
C ALA A 61 0.96 -5.29 -5.69
N VAL A 62 2.10 -5.16 -5.02
CA VAL A 62 2.48 -6.07 -3.91
C VAL A 62 1.49 -5.97 -2.76
N VAL A 63 1.09 -4.76 -2.37
CA VAL A 63 0.10 -4.56 -1.30
C VAL A 63 -1.24 -5.21 -1.68
N ILE A 64 -1.72 -5.02 -2.91
CA ILE A 64 -2.96 -5.63 -3.41
C ILE A 64 -2.88 -7.16 -3.36
N VAL A 65 -1.75 -7.75 -3.77
CA VAL A 65 -1.54 -9.21 -3.71
C VAL A 65 -1.59 -9.71 -2.28
N LEU A 66 -0.91 -9.05 -1.34
CA LEU A 66 -0.91 -9.44 0.07
C LEU A 66 -2.32 -9.38 0.68
N LEU A 67 -3.06 -8.30 0.42
CA LEU A 67 -4.44 -8.15 0.87
C LEU A 67 -5.35 -9.21 0.25
N SER A 68 -5.17 -9.52 -1.03
CA SER A 68 -5.94 -10.55 -1.74
C SER A 68 -5.70 -11.94 -1.14
N VAL A 69 -4.43 -12.29 -0.88
CA VAL A 69 -4.06 -13.55 -0.23
C VAL A 69 -4.69 -13.65 1.16
N TYR A 70 -4.58 -12.59 1.98
CA TYR A 70 -5.19 -12.55 3.31
C TYR A 70 -6.72 -12.69 3.24
N ALA A 71 -7.39 -11.98 2.33
CA ALA A 71 -8.84 -12.07 2.14
C ALA A 71 -9.29 -13.47 1.69
N ILE A 72 -8.59 -14.08 0.73
CA ILE A 72 -8.87 -15.46 0.27
C ILE A 72 -8.69 -16.44 1.43
N TRP A 73 -7.63 -16.30 2.22
CA TRP A 73 -7.38 -17.13 3.39
C TRP A 73 -8.50 -17.01 4.45
N LEU A 74 -8.95 -15.78 4.74
CA LEU A 74 -10.09 -15.55 5.64
C LEU A 74 -11.36 -16.23 5.14
N ARG A 75 -11.67 -16.12 3.84
CA ARG A 75 -12.84 -16.78 3.23
C ARG A 75 -12.76 -18.31 3.34
N ARG A 76 -11.62 -18.91 2.98
CA ARG A 76 -11.43 -20.37 3.02
C ARG A 76 -11.50 -20.92 4.45
N THR A 77 -11.00 -20.18 5.44
CA THR A 77 -11.08 -20.62 6.85
C THR A 77 -12.48 -20.49 7.44
N ARG A 78 -13.36 -19.67 6.86
CA ARG A 78 -14.77 -19.57 7.25
C ARG A 78 -15.59 -20.74 6.69
N SER A 79 -15.38 -21.10 5.43
CA SER A 79 -16.10 -22.22 4.77
C SER A 79 -15.74 -23.60 5.33
N ARG A 80 -14.54 -23.78 5.89
CA ARG A 80 -14.11 -25.05 6.53
C ARG A 80 -14.70 -25.29 7.93
N ASN A 81 -15.48 -24.35 8.46
CA ASN A 81 -16.16 -24.49 9.74
C ASN A 81 -17.68 -24.40 9.53
N PRO A 82 -18.31 -25.39 8.87
CA PRO A 82 -19.76 -25.53 8.93
C PRO A 82 -20.11 -25.82 10.39
N ARG A 83 -20.92 -24.95 11.00
CA ARG A 83 -21.51 -25.24 12.31
C ARG A 83 -22.43 -26.45 12.18
#